data_AF-A0A413MEG9-F1
#
_entry.id   AF-A0A413MEG9-F1
#
_cell.length_a   1.000
_cell.length_b   1.000
_cell.length_c   1.000
_cell.angle_alpha   90.00
_cell.angle_beta   90.00
_cell.angle_gamma   90.00
#
_symmetry.space_group_name_H-M   'P 1'
#
loop_
_entity.id
_entity.type
_entity.pdbx_description
1 polymer ?
#
loop_
_entity_poly.entity_id
_entity_poly.type
_entity_poly.pdbx_seq_one_letter_code
_entity_poly.pdbx_strand_id
1 'polypeptide(L)'
;MKKKIQKILIWIFELSLFCGYFYILFVNLVCGLGYGGIASRGQAIKILIVSFALAVALPGLIWYQHRRIIKLEKLLDEVYEIFDQIK
;
A
#
# COMPACT_ATOMS: atom_id res chain seq x y z
N MET A 1 -5.65 -12.62 -23.19
CA MET A 1 -5.80 -11.17 -22.86
C MET A 1 -5.77 -10.88 -21.37
N LYS A 2 -6.40 -11.71 -20.51
CA LYS A 2 -6.41 -11.55 -19.03
C LYS A 2 -5.03 -11.30 -18.40
N LYS A 3 -3.99 -12.07 -18.76
CA LYS A 3 -2.63 -11.91 -18.19
C LYS A 3 -1.95 -10.55 -18.47
N LYS A 4 -2.22 -9.93 -19.63
CA LYS A 4 -1.67 -8.60 -19.99
C LYS A 4 -2.32 -7.50 -19.16
N ILE A 5 -3.64 -7.55 -19.03
CA ILE A 5 -4.43 -6.61 -18.23
C ILE A 5 -4.05 -6.73 -16.75
N GLN A 6 -3.89 -7.95 -16.24
CA GLN A 6 -3.49 -8.20 -14.85
C GLN A 6 -2.10 -7.61 -14.55
N LYS A 7 -1.16 -7.74 -15.50
CA LYS A 7 0.19 -7.16 -15.37
C LYS A 7 0.15 -5.62 -15.34
N ILE A 8 -0.68 -5.01 -16.18
CA ILE A 8 -0.90 -3.55 -16.20
C ILE A 8 -1.55 -3.09 -14.89
N LEU A 9 -2.52 -3.85 -14.37
CA LEU A 9 -3.20 -3.52 -13.12
C LEU A 9 -2.25 -3.54 -11.93
N ILE A 10 -1.36 -4.54 -11.85
CA ILE A 10 -0.32 -4.62 -10.83
C ILE A 10 0.64 -3.42 -10.95
N TRP A 11 1.01 -3.05 -12.17
CA TRP A 11 1.89 -1.91 -12.42
C TRP A 11 1.27 -0.57 -11.98
N ILE A 12 -0.01 -0.35 -12.31
CA ILE A 12 -0.77 0.83 -11.87
C ILE A 12 -0.85 0.84 -10.34
N PHE A 13 -1.13 -0.31 -9.73
CA PHE A 13 -1.22 -0.44 -8.29
C PHE A 13 0.13 -0.16 -7.58
N GLU A 14 1.23 -0.69 -8.08
CA GLU A 14 2.59 -0.38 -7.59
C GLU A 14 2.89 1.11 -7.69
N LEU A 15 2.56 1.73 -8.83
CA LEU A 15 2.77 3.16 -9.06
C LEU A 15 1.88 4.01 -8.13
N SER A 16 0.63 3.62 -7.92
CA SER A 16 -0.28 4.27 -6.98
C SER A 16 0.18 4.14 -5.52
N LEU A 17 0.73 2.99 -5.13
CA LEU A 17 1.31 2.79 -3.79
C LEU A 17 2.56 3.62 -3.58
N PHE A 18 3.43 3.71 -4.58
CA PHE A 18 4.59 4.59 -4.55
C PHE A 18 4.16 6.06 -4.43
N CYS A 19 3.20 6.50 -5.24
CA CYS A 19 2.69 7.86 -5.18
C CYS A 19 2.01 8.15 -3.83
N GLY A 20 1.23 7.20 -3.30
CA GLY A 20 0.60 7.28 -1.99
C GLY A 20 1.60 7.35 -0.83
N TYR A 21 2.71 6.61 -0.91
CA TYR A 21 3.82 6.72 0.05
C TYR A 21 4.36 8.16 0.12
N PHE A 22 4.71 8.74 -1.03
CA PHE A 22 5.25 10.11 -1.07
C PHE A 22 4.21 11.14 -0.63
N TYR A 23 2.95 10.95 -1.01
CA TYR A 23 1.86 11.84 -0.60
C TYR A 23 1.69 11.85 0.92
N ILE A 24 1.56 10.68 1.56
CA ILE A 24 1.42 10.57 3.02
C ILE A 24 2.66 11.14 3.72
N LEU A 25 3.85 10.84 3.20
CA LEU A 25 5.10 11.35 3.76
C LEU A 25 5.17 12.89 3.70
N PHE A 26 4.95 13.48 2.52
CA PHE A 26 5.01 14.94 2.34
C PHE A 26 3.92 15.66 3.10
N VAL A 27 2.67 15.17 3.07
CA VAL A 27 1.57 15.80 3.81
C VAL A 27 1.84 15.79 5.31
N ASN A 28 2.31 14.67 5.88
CA ASN A 28 2.63 14.62 7.31
C ASN A 28 3.86 15.47 7.65
N LEU A 29 4.86 15.57 6.78
CA LEU A 29 6.00 16.46 6.98
C LEU A 29 5.57 17.94 6.94
N VAL A 30 4.79 18.35 5.93
CA VAL A 30 4.33 19.74 5.77
C VAL A 30 3.37 20.12 6.89
N CYS A 31 2.43 19.24 7.25
CA CYS A 31 1.52 19.47 8.37
C CYS A 31 2.27 19.54 9.71
N GLY A 32 3.16 18.59 9.97
CA GLY A 32 3.89 18.51 11.23
C GLY A 32 4.94 19.61 11.40
N LEU A 33 5.66 19.97 10.33
CA LEU A 33 6.68 21.02 10.38
C LEU A 33 6.08 22.44 10.24
N GLY A 34 5.01 22.59 9.45
CA GLY A 34 4.43 23.89 9.11
C GLY A 34 3.36 24.38 10.09
N TYR A 35 2.49 23.50 10.59
CA TYR A 35 1.38 23.90 11.50
C TYR A 35 1.69 23.63 12.97
N GLY A 36 2.63 22.72 13.27
CA GLY A 36 2.87 22.23 14.63
C GLY A 36 3.69 23.14 15.55
N GLY A 37 4.23 24.26 15.06
CA GLY A 37 5.08 25.15 15.85
C GLY A 37 6.25 24.40 16.49
N ILE A 38 7.28 24.08 15.70
CA ILE A 38 8.43 23.30 16.17
C ILE A 38 9.17 24.08 17.26
N ALA A 39 8.92 23.76 18.53
CA ALA A 39 9.58 24.41 19.66
C ALA A 39 10.96 23.79 19.97
N SER A 40 11.21 22.56 19.51
CA SER A 40 12.47 21.86 19.76
C SER A 40 12.86 20.87 18.66
N ARG A 41 14.17 20.62 18.52
CA ARG A 41 14.73 19.61 17.60
C ARG A 41 14.17 18.20 17.87
N GLY A 42 13.88 17.88 19.14
CA GLY A 42 13.31 16.58 19.51
C GLY A 42 11.89 16.36 18.99
N GLN A 43 11.07 17.41 18.92
CA GLN A 43 9.72 17.31 18.31
C GLN A 43 9.80 17.11 16.81
N ALA A 44 10.71 17.80 16.12
CA ALA A 44 10.93 17.60 14.68
C ALA A 44 11.30 16.15 14.35
N ILE A 45 12.20 15.54 15.12
CA ILE A 45 12.60 14.14 14.96
C ILE A 45 11.41 13.20 15.18
N LYS A 46 10.59 13.42 16.21
CA LYS A 46 9.39 12.60 16.47
C LYS A 46 8.41 12.65 15.31
N ILE A 47 8.14 13.85 14.79
CA ILE A 47 7.25 14.04 13.65
C ILE A 47 7.79 13.31 12.41
N LEU A 48 9.09 13.39 12.17
CA LEU A 48 9.75 12.68 11.07
C LEU A 48 9.57 11.16 11.18
N ILE A 49 9.81 10.60 12.36
CA ILE A 49 9.67 9.16 12.62
C ILE A 49 8.22 8.71 12.45
N VAL A 50 7.25 9.44 12.99
CA VAL A 50 5.83 9.09 12.88
C VAL A 50 5.37 9.19 11.42
N SER A 51 5.79 10.24 10.71
CA SER A 51 5.46 10.43 9.29
C SER A 51 6.01 9.29 8.45
N PHE A 52 7.26 8.88 8.71
CA PHE A 52 7.89 7.76 8.02
C PHE A 52 7.22 6.42 8.34
N ALA A 53 6.92 6.17 9.62
CA ALA A 53 6.23 4.96 10.05
C ALA A 53 4.84 4.83 9.39
N LEU A 54 4.06 5.92 9.34
CA LEU A 54 2.76 5.95 8.67
C LEU A 54 2.90 5.77 7.16
N ALA A 55 3.86 6.45 6.54
CA ALA A 55 4.12 6.34 5.11
C ALA A 55 4.54 4.92 4.70
N VAL A 56 5.25 4.17 5.54
CA VAL A 56 5.59 2.77 5.25
C VAL A 56 4.46 1.80 5.61
N ALA A 57 3.82 1.99 6.76
CA ALA A 57 2.84 1.04 7.27
C ALA A 57 1.60 0.96 6.37
N LEU A 58 1.03 2.10 5.95
CA LEU A 58 -0.20 2.13 5.16
C LEU A 58 -0.04 1.46 3.77
N PRO A 59 0.91 1.89 2.92
CA PRO A 59 1.17 1.24 1.64
C PRO A 59 1.64 -0.21 1.82
N GLY A 60 2.44 -0.50 2.84
CA GLY A 60 2.90 -1.86 3.13
C GLY A 60 1.77 -2.82 3.50
N LEU A 61 0.81 -2.38 4.32
CA LEU A 61 -0.40 -3.13 4.65
C LEU A 61 -1.29 -3.35 3.43
N ILE A 62 -1.51 -2.32 2.63
CA ILE A 62 -2.31 -2.41 1.41
C ILE A 62 -1.68 -3.39 0.42
N TRP A 63 -0.36 -3.34 0.24
CA TRP A 63 0.39 -4.30 -0.57
C TRP A 63 0.25 -5.74 -0.06
N TYR A 64 0.39 -5.94 1.25
CA TYR A 64 0.25 -7.25 1.87
C TYR A 64 -1.16 -7.83 1.67
N GLN A 65 -2.19 -7.02 1.91
CA GLN A 65 -3.59 -7.44 1.68
C GLN A 65 -3.83 -7.80 0.22
N HIS A 66 -3.38 -6.95 -0.71
CA HIS A 66 -3.52 -7.20 -2.14
C HIS A 66 -2.84 -8.51 -2.57
N ARG A 67 -1.63 -8.79 -2.08
CA ARG A 67 -0.93 -10.05 -2.39
C ARG A 67 -1.65 -11.27 -1.83
N ARG A 68 -2.27 -11.12 -0.65
CA ARG A 68 -3.09 -12.17 -0.04
C ARG A 68 -4.36 -12.45 -0.86
N ILE A 69 -5.06 -11.41 -1.31
CA ILE A 69 -6.28 -11.55 -2.13
C ILE A 69 -5.96 -12.31 -3.41
N ILE A 70 -4.87 -11.98 -4.11
CA ILE A 70 -4.46 -12.71 -5.33
C ILE A 70 -4.20 -14.20 -5.06
N LYS A 71 -3.62 -14.55 -3.90
CA LYS A 71 -3.41 -15.95 -3.54
C LYS A 71 -4.75 -16.67 -3.29
N LEU A 72 -5.68 -16.00 -2.62
CA LEU A 72 -7.02 -16.53 -2.34
C LEU A 72 -7.85 -16.70 -3.61
N GLU A 73 -7.81 -15.74 -4.53
CA GLU A 73 -8.47 -15.84 -5.84
C GLU A 73 -7.99 -17.05 -6.62
N LYS A 74 -6.68 -17.32 -6.64
CA LYS A 74 -6.14 -18.51 -7.31
C LYS A 74 -6.63 -19.83 -6.71
N LEU A 75 -6.68 -19.91 -5.38
CA LEU A 75 -7.19 -21.11 -4.69
C LEU A 75 -8.68 -21.30 -4.97
N LEU A 76 -9.44 -20.20 -5.03
CA LEU A 76 -10.86 -20.24 -5.38
C LEU A 76 -11.07 -20.71 -6.83
N ASP A 77 -10.27 -20.23 -7.77
CA ASP A 77 -10.29 -20.67 -9.16
C ASP A 77 -9.97 -22.18 -9.28
N GLU A 78 -8.94 -22.66 -8.57
CA GLU A 78 -8.59 -24.09 -8.53
C GLU A 78 -9.72 -24.96 -7.95
N VAL A 79 -10.36 -24.52 -6.86
CA VAL A 79 -11.50 -25.24 -6.27
C VAL A 79 -12.69 -25.26 -7.22
N TYR A 80 -12.96 -24.16 -7.92
CA TYR A 80 -14.02 -24.10 -8.93
C TYR A 80 -13.77 -25.07 -10.08
N GLU A 81 -12.53 -25.16 -10.60
CA GLU A 81 -12.18 -26.13 -11.65
C GLU A 81 -12.37 -27.56 -11.19
N ILE A 82 -12.00 -27.90 -9.96
CA ILE A 82 -12.22 -29.25 -9.39
C ILE A 82 -13.72 -29.54 -9.28
N PHE A 83 -14.51 -28.58 -8.81
CA PHE A 83 -15.95 -28.76 -8.63
C PHE A 83 -16.68 -28.94 -9.98
N ASP A 84 -16.23 -28.24 -11.02
CA ASP A 84 -16.77 -28.34 -12.37
C ASP A 84 -16.44 -29.70 -13.02
N GLN A 85 -15.28 -30.30 -12.70
CA GLN A 85 -14.94 -31.66 -13.18
C GLN A 85 -15.70 -32.79 -12.49
N ILE A 86 -16.25 -32.56 -11.30
CA ILE A 86 -17.02 -33.56 -10.54
C ILE A 86 -18.48 -33.61 -11.03
N LYS A 87 -18.95 -32.57 -11.73
CA LYS A 87 -20.31 -32.45 -12.25
C LYS A 87 -20.45 -33.06 -13.64
#